data_AF-A0A936E8R6-F1
#
_entry.id   AF-A0A936E8R6-F1
#
_cell.length_a   1.000
_cell.length_b   1.000
_cell.length_c   1.000
_cell.angle_alpha   90.00
_cell.angle_beta   90.00
_cell.angle_gamma   90.00
#
_symmetry.space_group_name_H-M   'P 1'
#
loop_
_entity.id
_entity.type
_entity.pdbx_description
1 polymer ?
#
loop_
_entity_poly.entity_id
_entity_poly.type
_entity_poly.pdbx_seq_one_letter_code
_entity_poly.pdbx_strand_id
1 'polypeptide(L)'
;MAPHVINNSWGCPVSEGCNTGNFAVMQAVVENLRAAGIMVVSSAGNSGSACNTVNTPSAIYDATYTVGATSNNASDTIAGFSSRGQVTVDGSNRMKPDISAPGVGVRSSTPGGGYGSSSGTSMASPHVAGAVALLISAEPSLAGDVDALETLLNGGAVPRTTSQGCGGDSPTAVPNNVFGHGRLDVFAAYQLMAHSLAIHKEGPAAVYASEPITYTLTITHENEVTATHNVILTDTLPVGSSLVTATLPFTLTGDVVTWHWASLAANASASVELVVEVATPQTISNSDYGVQSDEAPFVTGAAVETVVMAAEHTLAVGKTGPKRC
;
A
#
# COMPACT_ATOMS: atom_id res chain seq x y z
N MET A 1 13.78 -7.08 -22.52
CA MET A 1 12.94 -6.49 -21.45
C MET A 1 11.55 -7.08 -21.59
N ALA A 2 10.97 -7.58 -20.50
CA ALA A 2 9.56 -7.98 -20.47
C ALA A 2 8.68 -6.73 -20.22
N PRO A 3 7.43 -6.71 -20.69
CA PRO A 3 6.48 -5.66 -20.32
C PRO A 3 6.06 -5.80 -18.86
N HIS A 4 5.75 -4.70 -18.17
CA HIS A 4 5.16 -4.74 -16.82
C HIS A 4 3.64 -4.97 -16.83
N VAL A 5 2.98 -4.59 -17.93
CA VAL A 5 1.54 -4.75 -18.12
C VAL A 5 1.23 -5.13 -19.56
N ILE A 6 0.27 -6.02 -19.76
CA ILE A 6 -0.26 -6.37 -21.08
C ILE A 6 -1.77 -6.13 -21.13
N ASN A 7 -2.27 -5.63 -22.25
CA ASN A 7 -3.69 -5.38 -22.47
C ASN A 7 -4.27 -6.35 -23.50
N ASN A 8 -5.37 -7.02 -23.13
CA ASN A 8 -6.06 -8.02 -23.92
C ASN A 8 -7.51 -7.59 -24.17
N SER A 9 -7.70 -6.75 -25.18
CA SER A 9 -9.01 -6.24 -25.62
C SER A 9 -9.72 -7.20 -26.59
N TRP A 10 -9.69 -8.49 -26.30
CA TRP A 10 -10.27 -9.55 -27.11
C TRP A 10 -10.94 -10.59 -26.21
N GLY A 11 -11.91 -11.32 -26.77
CA GLY A 11 -12.31 -12.64 -26.27
C GLY A 11 -12.03 -13.64 -27.39
N CYS A 12 -12.21 -14.94 -27.14
CA CYS A 12 -12.13 -15.91 -28.21
C CYS A 12 -13.32 -16.88 -28.22
N PRO A 13 -13.79 -17.30 -29.42
CA PRO A 13 -14.83 -18.29 -29.56
C PRO A 13 -14.31 -19.71 -29.28
N VAL A 14 -15.25 -20.65 -29.10
CA VAL A 14 -14.95 -22.09 -28.94
C VAL A 14 -14.10 -22.63 -30.10
N SER A 15 -14.33 -22.17 -31.32
CA SER A 15 -13.58 -22.56 -32.53
C SER A 15 -12.11 -22.16 -32.49
N GLU A 16 -11.76 -21.14 -31.72
CA GLU A 16 -10.39 -20.66 -31.52
C GLU A 16 -9.74 -21.25 -30.26
N GLY A 17 -10.44 -22.18 -29.59
CA GLY A 17 -9.91 -22.90 -28.45
C GLY A 17 -10.38 -22.37 -27.09
N CYS A 18 -11.26 -21.37 -27.01
CA CYS A 18 -11.87 -20.93 -25.75
C CYS A 18 -13.02 -21.87 -25.34
N ASN A 19 -12.67 -23.12 -25.05
CA ASN A 19 -13.55 -24.13 -24.52
C ASN A 19 -12.99 -24.69 -23.21
N THR A 20 -13.85 -25.39 -22.46
CA THR A 20 -13.52 -25.91 -21.14
C THR A 20 -12.28 -26.81 -21.11
N GLY A 21 -11.96 -27.49 -22.22
CA GLY A 21 -10.75 -28.32 -22.33
C GLY A 21 -9.44 -27.53 -22.30
N ASN A 22 -9.48 -26.23 -22.65
CA ASN A 22 -8.30 -25.36 -22.70
C ASN A 22 -8.26 -24.30 -21.59
N PHE A 23 -9.32 -24.18 -20.78
CA PHE A 23 -9.38 -23.17 -19.72
C PHE A 23 -8.19 -23.31 -18.76
N ALA A 24 -7.88 -24.53 -18.31
CA ALA A 24 -6.74 -24.77 -17.43
C ALA A 24 -5.39 -24.36 -18.06
N VAL A 25 -5.21 -24.57 -19.37
CA VAL A 25 -3.97 -24.17 -20.07
C VAL A 25 -3.86 -22.65 -20.13
N MET A 26 -4.93 -21.96 -20.51
CA MET A 26 -4.93 -20.49 -20.58
C MET A 26 -4.80 -19.85 -19.19
N GLN A 27 -5.41 -20.47 -18.16
CA GLN A 27 -5.25 -20.05 -16.77
C GLN A 27 -3.78 -20.14 -16.35
N ALA A 28 -3.11 -21.27 -16.60
CA ALA A 28 -1.69 -21.43 -16.27
C ALA A 28 -0.81 -20.39 -16.97
N VAL A 29 -1.13 -20.00 -18.21
CA VAL A 29 -0.41 -18.92 -18.91
C VAL A 29 -0.55 -17.58 -18.18
N VAL A 30 -1.78 -17.20 -17.80
CA VAL A 30 -2.04 -15.95 -17.07
C VAL A 30 -1.37 -15.97 -15.69
N GLU A 31 -1.45 -17.07 -14.96
CA GLU A 31 -0.82 -17.22 -13.65
C GLU A 31 0.71 -17.12 -13.75
N ASN A 32 1.31 -17.71 -14.79
CA ASN A 32 2.75 -17.56 -15.04
C ASN A 32 3.15 -16.12 -15.38
N LEU A 33 2.31 -15.38 -16.10
CA LEU A 33 2.55 -13.96 -16.37
C LEU A 33 2.49 -13.14 -15.07
N ARG A 34 1.47 -13.37 -14.23
CA ARG A 34 1.36 -12.73 -12.91
C ARG A 34 2.56 -13.05 -12.04
N ALA A 35 2.96 -14.32 -11.96
CA ALA A 35 4.13 -14.76 -11.18
C ALA A 35 5.45 -14.17 -11.69
N ALA A 36 5.52 -13.81 -12.98
CA ALA A 36 6.63 -13.09 -13.57
C ALA A 36 6.56 -11.55 -13.36
N GLY A 37 5.59 -11.06 -12.58
CA GLY A 37 5.38 -9.64 -12.31
C GLY A 37 4.70 -8.88 -13.46
N ILE A 38 4.04 -9.58 -14.38
CA ILE A 38 3.36 -8.97 -15.52
C ILE A 38 1.86 -8.92 -15.25
N MET A 39 1.33 -7.72 -15.08
CA MET A 39 -0.11 -7.52 -14.89
C MET A 39 -0.86 -7.79 -16.18
N VAL A 40 -1.80 -8.75 -16.15
CA VAL A 40 -2.66 -9.09 -17.28
C VAL A 40 -3.97 -8.33 -17.17
N VAL A 41 -4.17 -7.33 -18.02
CA VAL A 41 -5.42 -6.57 -18.10
C VAL A 41 -6.26 -7.10 -19.27
N SER A 42 -7.56 -7.33 -19.06
CA SER A 42 -8.46 -7.84 -20.10
C SER A 42 -9.81 -7.12 -20.12
N SER A 43 -10.40 -7.01 -21.30
CA SER A 43 -11.77 -6.52 -21.45
C SER A 43 -12.78 -7.56 -20.97
N ALA A 44 -13.78 -7.15 -20.16
CA ALA A 44 -14.79 -8.07 -19.61
C ALA A 44 -15.68 -8.76 -20.66
N GLY A 45 -15.78 -8.19 -21.86
CA GLY A 45 -16.70 -8.63 -22.92
C GLY A 45 -17.85 -7.63 -23.15
N ASN A 46 -18.58 -7.84 -24.25
CA ASN A 46 -19.64 -6.94 -24.71
C ASN A 46 -21.02 -7.63 -24.80
N SER A 47 -21.27 -8.60 -23.91
CA SER A 47 -22.47 -9.45 -23.92
C SER A 47 -23.50 -9.11 -22.83
N GLY A 48 -23.37 -7.93 -22.22
CA GLY A 48 -24.37 -7.39 -21.30
C GLY A 48 -25.73 -7.12 -21.97
N SER A 49 -26.78 -6.81 -21.21
CA SER A 49 -26.79 -6.45 -19.79
C SER A 49 -27.09 -7.60 -18.83
N ALA A 50 -27.23 -8.83 -19.33
CA ALA A 50 -27.48 -9.99 -18.47
C ALA A 50 -26.29 -10.27 -17.54
N CYS A 51 -26.58 -10.85 -16.37
CA CYS A 51 -25.56 -11.35 -15.44
C CYS A 51 -24.86 -12.59 -16.00
N ASN A 52 -23.69 -12.93 -15.47
CA ASN A 52 -22.88 -14.10 -15.83
C ASN A 52 -22.42 -14.10 -17.30
N THR A 53 -22.11 -12.92 -17.82
CA THR A 53 -21.68 -12.67 -19.21
C THR A 53 -20.19 -12.37 -19.33
N VAL A 54 -19.44 -12.37 -18.21
CA VAL A 54 -17.98 -12.56 -18.21
C VAL A 54 -17.71 -14.07 -18.21
N ASN A 55 -17.50 -14.63 -19.41
CA ASN A 55 -17.55 -16.08 -19.60
C ASN A 55 -16.51 -16.62 -20.60
N THR A 56 -15.56 -15.80 -21.03
CA THR A 56 -14.47 -16.21 -21.93
C THR A 56 -13.10 -15.82 -21.38
N PRO A 57 -12.08 -16.67 -21.59
CA PRO A 57 -10.69 -16.30 -21.33
C PRO A 57 -10.22 -15.06 -22.11
N SER A 58 -9.27 -14.27 -21.60
CA SER A 58 -8.65 -14.41 -20.26
C SER A 58 -9.45 -13.76 -19.13
N ALA A 59 -10.48 -12.98 -19.44
CA ALA A 59 -11.28 -12.18 -18.49
C ALA A 59 -11.94 -12.98 -17.36
N ILE A 60 -12.07 -14.29 -17.51
CA ILE A 60 -12.63 -15.12 -16.44
C ILE A 60 -11.66 -15.39 -15.31
N TYR A 61 -10.33 -15.35 -15.49
CA TYR A 61 -9.38 -15.85 -14.48
C TYR A 61 -9.16 -14.90 -13.31
N ASP A 62 -8.78 -15.47 -12.16
CA ASP A 62 -8.48 -14.71 -10.95
C ASP A 62 -7.28 -13.79 -11.16
N ALA A 63 -6.20 -14.34 -11.70
CA ALA A 63 -4.97 -13.62 -12.04
C ALA A 63 -5.09 -12.60 -13.21
N THR A 64 -6.28 -12.41 -13.80
CA THR A 64 -6.54 -11.39 -14.82
C THR A 64 -7.34 -10.23 -14.24
N TYR A 65 -6.81 -9.02 -14.38
CA TYR A 65 -7.50 -7.80 -14.02
C TYR A 65 -8.45 -7.35 -15.14
N THR A 66 -9.74 -7.55 -14.91
CA THR A 66 -10.80 -7.52 -15.91
C THR A 66 -11.58 -6.23 -15.84
N VAL A 67 -11.83 -5.62 -17.00
CA VAL A 67 -12.31 -4.23 -17.10
C VAL A 67 -13.68 -4.14 -17.76
N GLY A 68 -14.66 -3.62 -17.01
CA GLY A 68 -15.98 -3.23 -17.48
C GLY A 68 -15.97 -1.85 -18.17
N ALA A 69 -17.04 -1.52 -18.88
CA ALA A 69 -17.17 -0.27 -19.64
C ALA A 69 -18.24 0.64 -19.04
N THR A 70 -17.87 1.88 -18.70
CA THR A 70 -18.81 2.96 -18.37
C THR A 70 -19.04 3.89 -19.57
N SER A 71 -20.11 4.69 -19.49
CA SER A 71 -20.27 5.88 -20.32
C SER A 71 -19.09 6.85 -20.13
N ASN A 72 -18.75 7.63 -21.15
CA ASN A 72 -17.72 8.67 -21.08
C ASN A 72 -18.26 10.06 -20.68
N ASN A 73 -19.43 10.11 -20.03
CA ASN A 73 -20.06 11.33 -19.57
C ASN A 73 -20.17 11.34 -18.04
N ALA A 74 -20.57 12.47 -17.46
CA ALA A 74 -20.64 12.66 -16.01
C ALA A 74 -21.56 11.68 -15.26
N SER A 75 -22.40 10.91 -15.96
CA SER A 75 -23.27 9.92 -15.32
C SER A 75 -22.53 8.67 -14.86
N ASP A 76 -21.34 8.36 -15.42
CA ASP A 76 -20.56 7.13 -15.14
C ASP A 76 -21.45 5.88 -15.04
N THR A 77 -22.43 5.78 -15.94
CA THR A 77 -23.34 4.63 -16.00
C THR A 77 -22.64 3.45 -16.65
N ILE A 78 -22.91 2.24 -16.18
CA ILE A 78 -22.39 1.04 -16.85
C ILE A 78 -22.98 0.98 -18.27
N ALA A 79 -22.15 0.73 -19.27
CA ALA A 79 -22.62 0.57 -20.63
C ALA A 79 -23.53 -0.68 -20.71
N GLY A 80 -24.64 -0.58 -21.44
CA GLY A 80 -25.61 -1.69 -21.56
C GLY A 80 -24.98 -2.98 -22.07
N PHE A 81 -23.99 -2.86 -22.97
CA PHE A 81 -23.25 -3.99 -23.52
C PHE A 81 -22.18 -4.55 -22.57
N SER A 82 -21.75 -3.83 -21.54
CA SER A 82 -20.65 -4.29 -20.69
C SER A 82 -21.04 -5.61 -20.03
N SER A 83 -20.22 -6.65 -20.24
CA SER A 83 -20.39 -7.93 -19.57
C SER A 83 -20.30 -7.78 -18.06
N ARG A 84 -20.99 -8.67 -17.35
CA ARG A 84 -21.21 -8.62 -15.90
C ARG A 84 -21.00 -10.00 -15.29
N GLY A 85 -20.49 -10.02 -14.07
CA GLY A 85 -20.30 -11.23 -13.29
C GLY A 85 -21.60 -11.84 -12.78
N GLN A 86 -21.50 -12.89 -11.97
CA GLN A 86 -20.25 -13.56 -11.57
C GLN A 86 -19.73 -14.50 -12.67
N VAL A 87 -18.49 -14.97 -12.55
CA VAL A 87 -17.96 -15.99 -13.45
C VAL A 87 -18.52 -17.36 -13.06
N THR A 88 -19.44 -17.91 -13.85
CA THR A 88 -20.07 -19.21 -13.57
C THR A 88 -19.55 -20.36 -14.43
N VAL A 89 -18.90 -20.06 -15.56
CA VAL A 89 -18.49 -21.05 -16.56
C VAL A 89 -17.39 -22.01 -16.09
N ASP A 90 -16.64 -21.64 -15.06
CA ASP A 90 -15.62 -22.47 -14.41
C ASP A 90 -16.05 -22.93 -12.99
N GLY A 91 -17.30 -22.65 -12.60
CA GLY A 91 -17.83 -22.96 -11.27
C GLY A 91 -17.27 -22.12 -10.12
N SER A 92 -16.41 -21.14 -10.39
CA SER A 92 -15.74 -20.36 -9.35
C SER A 92 -16.65 -19.33 -8.67
N ASN A 93 -17.68 -18.85 -9.37
CA ASN A 93 -18.56 -17.78 -8.92
C ASN A 93 -17.81 -16.50 -8.52
N ARG A 94 -16.61 -16.28 -9.06
CA ARG A 94 -15.77 -15.13 -8.75
C ARG A 94 -16.39 -13.85 -9.30
N MET A 95 -16.22 -12.75 -8.55
CA MET A 95 -16.63 -11.43 -9.01
C MET A 95 -15.79 -11.01 -10.20
N LYS A 96 -16.46 -10.59 -11.27
CA LYS A 96 -15.87 -9.84 -12.38
C LYS A 96 -16.93 -8.84 -12.92
N PRO A 97 -16.54 -7.71 -13.55
CA PRO A 97 -15.16 -7.22 -13.70
C PRO A 97 -14.53 -6.84 -12.36
N ASP A 98 -13.21 -6.64 -12.32
CA ASP A 98 -12.50 -6.13 -11.15
C ASP A 98 -12.67 -4.62 -11.02
N ILE A 99 -12.66 -3.90 -12.14
CA ILE A 99 -12.87 -2.45 -12.20
C ILE A 99 -13.63 -2.06 -13.48
N SER A 100 -14.14 -0.85 -13.55
CA SER A 100 -14.70 -0.28 -14.77
C SER A 100 -13.99 0.99 -15.21
N ALA A 101 -13.97 1.28 -16.50
CA ALA A 101 -13.40 2.51 -17.05
C ALA A 101 -14.22 3.01 -18.26
N PRO A 102 -14.04 4.27 -18.71
CA PRO A 102 -14.75 4.79 -19.87
C PRO A 102 -14.55 3.92 -21.11
N GLY A 103 -15.64 3.39 -21.64
CA GLY A 103 -15.64 2.49 -22.80
C GLY A 103 -16.63 2.87 -23.90
N VAL A 104 -17.41 3.94 -23.74
CA VAL A 104 -18.38 4.40 -24.75
C VAL A 104 -17.85 5.64 -25.46
N GLY A 105 -17.87 5.65 -26.79
CA GLY A 105 -17.53 6.83 -27.59
C GLY A 105 -16.08 7.33 -27.39
N VAL A 106 -15.17 6.44 -27.01
CA VAL A 106 -13.77 6.75 -26.73
C VAL A 106 -13.08 7.11 -28.04
N ARG A 107 -12.50 8.31 -28.11
CA ARG A 107 -11.75 8.79 -29.27
C ARG A 107 -10.30 8.30 -29.19
N SER A 108 -9.85 7.54 -30.16
CA SER A 108 -8.49 7.00 -30.22
C SER A 108 -7.94 7.00 -31.65
N SER A 109 -6.67 6.63 -31.81
CA SER A 109 -5.98 6.55 -33.09
C SER A 109 -6.55 5.46 -33.99
N THR A 110 -6.62 5.72 -35.30
CA THR A 110 -6.95 4.74 -36.33
C THR A 110 -5.74 4.48 -37.24
N PRO A 111 -5.64 3.32 -37.90
CA PRO A 111 -4.62 3.09 -38.92
C PRO A 111 -4.60 4.23 -39.96
N GLY A 112 -3.41 4.61 -40.42
CA GLY A 112 -3.24 5.74 -41.36
C GLY A 112 -3.13 7.12 -40.70
N GLY A 113 -2.95 7.21 -39.37
CA GLY A 113 -2.67 8.47 -38.67
C GLY A 113 -3.89 9.32 -38.30
N GLY A 114 -5.09 8.76 -38.45
CA GLY A 114 -6.35 9.42 -38.10
C GLY A 114 -6.78 9.19 -36.65
N TYR A 115 -7.93 9.76 -36.30
CA TYR A 115 -8.62 9.52 -35.03
C TYR A 115 -10.10 9.24 -35.29
N GLY A 116 -10.66 8.31 -34.52
CA GLY A 116 -12.07 7.94 -34.57
C GLY A 116 -12.59 7.57 -33.18
N SER A 117 -13.91 7.51 -33.04
CA SER A 117 -14.56 7.08 -31.80
C SER A 117 -15.08 5.66 -31.92
N SER A 118 -14.93 4.86 -30.86
CA SER A 118 -15.44 3.50 -30.78
C SER A 118 -15.98 3.21 -29.37
N SER A 119 -16.78 2.15 -29.25
CA SER A 119 -17.35 1.72 -27.97
C SER A 119 -17.12 0.24 -27.73
N GLY A 120 -16.78 -0.12 -26.50
CA GLY A 120 -16.56 -1.49 -26.05
C GLY A 120 -15.77 -1.55 -24.75
N THR A 121 -15.84 -2.67 -24.05
CA THR A 121 -14.87 -2.98 -22.98
C THR A 121 -13.44 -3.04 -23.52
N SER A 122 -13.28 -3.33 -24.82
CA SER A 122 -12.03 -3.18 -25.57
C SER A 122 -11.42 -1.77 -25.53
N MET A 123 -12.24 -0.72 -25.35
CA MET A 123 -11.80 0.66 -25.19
C MET A 123 -11.58 1.03 -23.72
N ALA A 124 -12.30 0.39 -22.79
CA ALA A 124 -12.11 0.59 -21.36
C ALA A 124 -10.81 -0.06 -20.84
N SER A 125 -10.54 -1.31 -21.23
CA SER A 125 -9.34 -2.07 -20.83
C SER A 125 -8.01 -1.31 -20.99
N PRO A 126 -7.71 -0.67 -22.14
CA PRO A 126 -6.46 0.07 -22.31
C PRO A 126 -6.35 1.34 -21.46
N HIS A 127 -7.45 1.90 -20.93
CA HIS A 127 -7.36 2.98 -19.93
C HIS A 127 -6.73 2.45 -18.64
N VAL A 128 -7.13 1.25 -18.20
CA VAL A 128 -6.57 0.62 -16.99
C VAL A 128 -5.11 0.22 -17.21
N ALA A 129 -4.78 -0.36 -18.38
CA ALA A 129 -3.37 -0.65 -18.70
C ALA A 129 -2.50 0.63 -18.74
N GLY A 130 -3.04 1.74 -19.25
CA GLY A 130 -2.39 3.05 -19.19
C GLY A 130 -2.25 3.59 -17.76
N ALA A 131 -3.24 3.37 -16.90
CA ALA A 131 -3.17 3.74 -15.48
C ALA A 131 -2.06 2.98 -14.76
N VAL A 132 -1.94 1.67 -14.98
CA VAL A 132 -0.84 0.85 -14.44
C VAL A 132 0.52 1.41 -14.87
N ALA A 133 0.67 1.75 -16.16
CA ALA A 133 1.91 2.34 -16.66
C ALA A 133 2.20 3.72 -16.02
N LEU A 134 1.18 4.54 -15.76
CA LEU A 134 1.34 5.82 -15.05
C LEU A 134 1.76 5.63 -13.59
N LEU A 135 1.16 4.69 -12.87
CA LEU A 135 1.51 4.40 -11.48
C LEU A 135 2.96 3.89 -11.39
N ILE A 136 3.38 2.96 -12.24
CA ILE A 136 4.77 2.49 -12.31
C ILE A 136 5.73 3.61 -12.72
N SER A 137 5.30 4.53 -13.60
CA SER A 137 6.13 5.68 -13.97
C SER A 137 6.33 6.66 -12.81
N ALA A 138 5.37 6.74 -11.91
CA ALA A 138 5.44 7.60 -10.73
C ALA A 138 6.22 6.94 -9.59
N GLU A 139 6.07 5.63 -9.41
CA GLU A 139 6.81 4.80 -8.45
C GLU A 139 7.35 3.55 -9.13
N PRO A 140 8.61 3.59 -9.60
CA PRO A 140 9.23 2.46 -10.30
C PRO A 140 9.32 1.18 -9.48
N SER A 141 9.29 1.23 -8.14
CA SER A 141 9.31 0.02 -7.29
C SER A 141 8.05 -0.83 -7.43
N LEU A 142 6.93 -0.28 -7.94
CA LEU A 142 5.72 -1.04 -8.27
C LEU A 142 5.91 -1.98 -9.47
N ALA A 143 6.98 -1.83 -10.25
CA ALA A 143 7.25 -2.69 -11.39
C ALA A 143 7.47 -4.14 -10.93
N GLY A 144 6.54 -5.03 -11.28
CA GLY A 144 6.57 -6.43 -10.89
C GLY A 144 5.68 -6.77 -9.68
N ASP A 145 5.17 -5.76 -8.96
CA ASP A 145 4.26 -5.95 -7.83
C ASP A 145 2.80 -5.83 -8.28
N VAL A 146 2.28 -6.92 -8.83
CA VAL A 146 0.90 -6.97 -9.35
C VAL A 146 -0.12 -6.78 -8.22
N ASP A 147 0.17 -7.28 -7.02
CA ASP A 147 -0.76 -7.21 -5.88
C ASP A 147 -0.88 -5.75 -5.36
N ALA A 148 0.24 -5.03 -5.26
CA ALA A 148 0.21 -3.61 -4.92
C ALA A 148 -0.52 -2.76 -5.98
N LEU A 149 -0.29 -3.04 -7.27
CA LEU A 149 -0.98 -2.35 -8.37
C LEU A 149 -2.49 -2.57 -8.33
N GLU A 150 -2.96 -3.80 -8.11
CA GLU A 150 -4.38 -4.09 -7.93
C GLU A 150 -4.95 -3.40 -6.69
N THR A 151 -4.21 -3.38 -5.58
CA THR A 151 -4.61 -2.68 -4.35
C THR A 151 -4.80 -1.19 -4.58
N LEU A 152 -3.85 -0.52 -5.26
CA LEU A 152 -3.95 0.91 -5.59
C LEU A 152 -5.15 1.20 -6.50
N LEU A 153 -5.33 0.39 -7.55
CA LEU A 153 -6.44 0.58 -8.50
C LEU A 153 -7.80 0.35 -7.82
N ASN A 154 -7.90 -0.66 -6.97
CA ASN A 154 -9.12 -0.99 -6.23
C ASN A 154 -9.45 0.06 -5.16
N GLY A 155 -8.47 0.48 -4.38
CA GLY A 155 -8.63 1.49 -3.32
C GLY A 155 -8.88 2.90 -3.87
N GLY A 156 -8.29 3.22 -5.03
CA GLY A 156 -8.50 4.49 -5.70
C GLY A 156 -9.79 4.59 -6.51
N ALA A 157 -10.43 3.46 -6.84
CA ALA A 157 -11.62 3.46 -7.68
C ALA A 157 -12.76 4.28 -7.06
N VAL A 158 -13.48 5.07 -7.88
CA VAL A 158 -14.70 5.75 -7.45
C VAL A 158 -15.81 4.71 -7.30
N PRO A 159 -16.35 4.48 -6.09
CA PRO A 159 -17.40 3.48 -5.84
C PRO A 159 -18.63 3.72 -6.72
N ARG A 160 -19.16 2.64 -7.33
CA ARG A 160 -20.38 2.69 -8.16
C ARG A 160 -21.34 1.59 -7.77
N THR A 161 -22.59 1.98 -7.55
CA THR A 161 -23.71 1.09 -7.23
C THR A 161 -24.56 0.82 -8.47
N THR A 162 -25.44 -0.19 -8.41
CA THR A 162 -26.27 -0.63 -9.54
C THR A 162 -27.68 -0.93 -9.08
N SER A 163 -28.68 -0.57 -9.86
CA SER A 163 -30.06 -1.02 -9.62
C SER A 163 -30.30 -2.46 -10.07
N GLN A 164 -29.40 -3.01 -10.89
CA GLN A 164 -29.42 -4.38 -11.36
C GLN A 164 -28.29 -5.14 -10.65
N GLY A 165 -28.60 -5.80 -9.53
CA GLY A 165 -27.67 -6.71 -8.87
C GLY A 165 -27.42 -7.97 -9.71
N CYS A 166 -26.22 -8.54 -9.59
CA CYS A 166 -25.82 -9.81 -10.21
C CYS A 166 -25.16 -10.70 -9.15
N GLY A 167 -25.26 -12.03 -9.29
CA GLY A 167 -24.64 -12.97 -8.34
C GLY A 167 -25.19 -12.94 -6.91
N GLY A 168 -26.29 -12.22 -6.66
CA GLY A 168 -26.85 -12.02 -5.32
C GLY A 168 -26.38 -10.75 -4.62
N ASP A 169 -25.57 -9.91 -5.28
CA ASP A 169 -25.13 -8.62 -4.74
C ASP A 169 -26.32 -7.69 -4.47
N SER A 170 -26.24 -6.95 -3.36
CA SER A 170 -27.22 -5.91 -3.06
C SER A 170 -27.07 -4.73 -4.04
N PRO A 171 -28.14 -3.96 -4.31
CA PRO A 171 -28.06 -2.79 -5.18
C PRO A 171 -27.04 -1.72 -4.72
N THR A 172 -26.67 -1.73 -3.44
CA THR A 172 -25.70 -0.79 -2.85
C THR A 172 -24.33 -1.41 -2.60
N ALA A 173 -24.11 -2.66 -3.00
CA ALA A 173 -22.84 -3.34 -2.79
C ALA A 173 -21.70 -2.64 -3.57
N VAL A 174 -20.57 -2.46 -2.90
CA VAL A 174 -19.28 -2.11 -3.50
C VAL A 174 -18.21 -2.94 -2.77
N PRO A 175 -17.38 -3.72 -3.48
CA PRO A 175 -17.44 -3.95 -4.92
C PRO A 175 -18.70 -4.75 -5.33
N ASN A 176 -18.99 -4.85 -6.63
CA ASN A 176 -20.12 -5.64 -7.16
C ASN A 176 -19.83 -6.23 -8.55
N ASN A 177 -20.63 -7.22 -8.96
CA ASN A 177 -20.54 -7.93 -10.24
C ASN A 177 -20.86 -7.08 -11.50
N VAL A 178 -21.15 -5.79 -11.37
CA VAL A 178 -21.45 -4.90 -12.50
C VAL A 178 -20.31 -3.91 -12.75
N PHE A 179 -19.83 -3.26 -11.70
CA PHE A 179 -18.79 -2.24 -11.76
C PHE A 179 -17.42 -2.72 -11.24
N GLY A 180 -17.35 -3.87 -10.57
CA GLY A 180 -16.19 -4.26 -9.77
C GLY A 180 -16.04 -3.35 -8.56
N HIS A 181 -14.81 -2.92 -8.28
CA HIS A 181 -14.46 -1.92 -7.27
C HIS A 181 -14.98 -0.51 -7.60
N GLY A 182 -15.41 -0.26 -8.84
CA GLY A 182 -15.97 1.02 -9.25
C GLY A 182 -15.36 1.52 -10.55
N ARG A 183 -15.42 2.83 -10.76
CA ARG A 183 -14.80 3.47 -11.93
C ARG A 183 -13.36 3.86 -11.60
N LEU A 184 -12.42 3.52 -12.48
CA LEU A 184 -11.02 3.94 -12.43
C LEU A 184 -10.88 5.43 -12.09
N ASP A 185 -10.02 5.72 -11.13
CA ASP A 185 -9.51 7.06 -10.81
C ASP A 185 -8.01 6.96 -10.53
N VAL A 186 -7.21 7.29 -11.54
CA VAL A 186 -5.76 7.13 -11.49
C VAL A 186 -5.13 8.11 -10.50
N PHE A 187 -5.73 9.29 -10.34
CA PHE A 187 -5.21 10.27 -9.40
C PHE A 187 -5.45 9.82 -7.96
N ALA A 188 -6.66 9.35 -7.63
CA ALA A 188 -6.92 8.77 -6.32
C ALA A 188 -6.00 7.57 -6.03
N ALA A 189 -5.79 6.68 -7.01
CA ALA A 189 -4.83 5.58 -6.87
C ALA A 189 -3.39 6.06 -6.61
N TYR A 190 -2.93 7.10 -7.32
CA TYR A 190 -1.62 7.71 -7.09
C TYR A 190 -1.50 8.33 -5.69
N GLN A 191 -2.54 8.99 -5.20
CA GLN A 191 -2.52 9.60 -3.87
C GLN A 191 -2.38 8.57 -2.73
N LEU A 192 -2.77 7.32 -2.95
CA LEU A 192 -2.56 6.22 -2.00
C LEU A 192 -1.09 5.79 -1.89
N MET A 193 -0.23 6.21 -2.81
CA MET A 193 1.21 5.93 -2.79
C MET A 193 2.00 6.93 -1.94
N ALA A 194 1.36 7.99 -1.42
CA ALA A 194 2.07 8.97 -0.61
C ALA A 194 2.59 8.30 0.68
N HIS A 195 3.90 8.32 0.86
CA HIS A 195 4.55 7.78 2.05
C HIS A 195 4.52 8.80 3.19
N SER A 196 4.08 8.38 4.37
CA SER A 196 4.22 9.15 5.61
C SER A 196 4.85 8.29 6.71
N LEU A 197 5.73 8.93 7.48
CA LEU A 197 6.35 8.36 8.65
C LEU A 197 5.81 9.07 9.89
N ALA A 198 5.58 8.33 10.95
CA ALA A 198 5.35 8.86 12.29
C ALA A 198 6.48 8.38 13.21
N ILE A 199 6.81 9.21 14.20
CA ILE A 199 7.81 8.88 15.22
C ILE A 199 7.25 9.16 16.60
N HIS A 200 7.43 8.19 17.50
CA HIS A 200 7.11 8.30 18.91
C HIS A 200 8.35 8.00 19.74
N LYS A 201 8.53 8.74 20.82
CA LYS A 201 9.59 8.51 21.78
C LYS A 201 9.02 8.52 23.18
N GLU A 202 9.46 7.55 23.97
CA GLU A 202 9.13 7.44 25.38
C GLU A 202 10.40 7.21 26.21
N GLY A 203 10.35 7.61 27.47
CA GLY A 203 11.43 7.45 28.44
C GLY A 203 10.91 7.70 29.85
N PRO A 204 11.71 7.43 30.88
CA PRO A 204 11.29 7.65 32.27
C PRO A 204 11.11 9.14 32.56
N ALA A 205 10.08 9.47 33.34
CA ALA A 205 9.84 10.83 33.81
C ALA A 205 10.91 11.29 34.82
N ALA A 206 11.48 10.36 35.60
CA ALA A 206 12.56 10.64 36.54
C ALA A 206 13.44 9.41 36.79
N VAL A 207 14.72 9.64 37.08
CA VAL A 207 15.71 8.63 37.50
C VAL A 207 16.64 9.25 38.56
N TYR A 208 17.45 8.45 39.24
CA TYR A 208 18.55 8.98 40.05
C TYR A 208 19.82 9.19 39.21
N ALA A 209 20.70 10.09 39.67
CA ALA A 209 21.99 10.34 39.02
C ALA A 209 22.80 9.04 38.89
N SER A 210 23.45 8.88 37.72
CA SER A 210 24.20 7.68 37.31
C SER A 210 23.36 6.41 37.09
N GLU A 211 22.03 6.49 37.16
CA GLU A 211 21.16 5.41 36.66
C GLU A 211 20.97 5.54 35.15
N PRO A 212 20.90 4.42 34.41
CA PRO A 212 20.65 4.45 32.97
C PRO A 212 19.25 4.96 32.65
N ILE A 213 19.16 5.91 31.73
CA ILE A 213 17.94 6.42 31.14
C ILE A 213 17.75 5.72 29.81
N THR A 214 16.71 4.90 29.69
CA THR A 214 16.37 4.22 28.44
C THR A 214 15.26 4.99 27.74
N TYR A 215 15.55 5.45 26.52
CA TYR A 215 14.57 5.98 25.60
C TYR A 215 14.22 4.92 24.56
N THR A 216 12.93 4.68 24.35
CA THR A 216 12.43 3.84 23.26
C THR A 216 11.91 4.74 22.15
N LEU A 217 12.46 4.60 20.95
CA LEU A 217 12.00 5.29 19.75
C LEU A 217 11.26 4.28 18.88
N THR A 218 10.05 4.61 18.46
CA THR A 218 9.23 3.82 17.54
C THR A 218 8.90 4.63 16.31
N ILE A 219 9.22 4.09 15.15
CA ILE A 219 8.89 4.63 13.84
C ILE A 219 7.72 3.82 13.30
N THR A 220 6.74 4.49 12.71
CA THR A 220 5.63 3.85 12.00
C THR A 220 5.59 4.35 10.58
N HIS A 221 5.55 3.43 9.62
CA HIS A 221 5.23 3.75 8.23
C HIS A 221 3.72 3.63 8.04
N GLU A 222 3.06 4.75 7.74
CA GLU A 222 1.60 4.80 7.71
C GLU A 222 1.01 4.53 6.32
N ASN A 223 1.85 4.37 5.28
CA ASN A 223 1.35 3.94 3.98
C ASN A 223 0.90 2.48 4.06
N GLU A 224 -0.30 2.18 3.57
CA GLU A 224 -0.91 0.85 3.67
C GLU A 224 -0.60 -0.06 2.48
N VAL A 225 0.07 0.44 1.44
CA VAL A 225 0.13 -0.25 0.14
C VAL A 225 1.55 -0.63 -0.27
N THR A 226 2.50 0.30 -0.18
CA THR A 226 3.90 0.07 -0.57
C THR A 226 4.83 0.15 0.64
N ALA A 227 5.99 -0.50 0.56
CA ALA A 227 7.06 -0.31 1.54
C ALA A 227 7.80 1.01 1.26
N THR A 228 8.40 1.61 2.29
CA THR A 228 9.33 2.74 2.10
C THR A 228 10.78 2.28 2.28
N HIS A 229 11.73 2.93 1.61
CA HIS A 229 13.13 2.52 1.53
C HIS A 229 14.06 3.51 2.23
N ASN A 230 15.29 3.07 2.49
CA ASN A 230 16.36 3.91 3.03
C ASN A 230 15.93 4.73 4.27
N VAL A 231 15.25 4.07 5.22
CA VAL A 231 14.76 4.73 6.44
C VAL A 231 15.94 5.03 7.36
N ILE A 232 16.07 6.30 7.75
CA ILE A 232 17.13 6.79 8.62
C ILE A 232 16.49 7.45 9.84
N LEU A 233 16.80 6.92 11.03
CA LEU A 233 16.45 7.51 12.31
C LEU A 233 17.69 8.15 12.93
N THR A 234 17.55 9.38 13.39
CA THR A 234 18.59 10.10 14.13
C THR A 234 18.08 10.58 15.47
N ASP A 235 18.97 10.56 16.47
CA ASP A 235 18.70 11.06 17.81
C ASP A 235 20.00 11.65 18.38
N THR A 236 19.97 12.94 18.71
CA THR A 236 21.08 13.63 19.36
C THR A 236 21.01 13.40 20.87
N LEU A 237 22.13 12.99 21.47
CA LEU A 237 22.24 12.78 22.91
C LEU A 237 21.81 14.06 23.66
N PRO A 238 20.98 13.95 24.71
CA PRO A 238 20.60 15.10 25.53
C PRO A 238 21.83 15.80 26.12
N VAL A 239 21.80 17.13 26.15
CA VAL A 239 22.89 17.92 26.75
C VAL A 239 23.13 17.49 28.19
N GLY A 240 24.39 17.23 28.54
CA GLY A 240 24.78 16.78 29.88
C GLY A 240 24.60 15.29 30.13
N SER A 241 24.24 14.51 29.11
CA SER A 241 24.24 13.05 29.14
C SER A 241 25.45 12.46 28.40
N SER A 242 25.68 11.16 28.59
CA SER A 242 26.65 10.37 27.82
C SER A 242 26.02 9.05 27.36
N LEU A 243 26.41 8.57 26.18
CA LEU A 243 25.89 7.31 25.63
C LEU A 243 26.40 6.11 26.46
N VAL A 244 25.47 5.26 26.90
CA VAL A 244 25.77 3.96 27.51
C VAL A 244 25.72 2.87 26.44
N THR A 245 24.59 2.76 25.74
CA THR A 245 24.40 1.80 24.63
C THR A 245 23.24 2.24 23.74
N ALA A 246 23.15 1.66 22.56
CA ALA A 246 22.03 1.81 21.63
C ALA A 246 21.77 0.48 20.91
N THR A 247 20.54 0.25 20.45
CA THR A 247 20.21 -0.93 19.64
C THR A 247 21.14 -1.03 18.44
N LEU A 248 21.79 -2.19 18.25
CA LEU A 248 22.68 -2.42 17.12
C LEU A 248 21.90 -2.83 15.85
N PRO A 249 22.39 -2.49 14.65
CA PRO A 249 23.56 -1.63 14.39
C PRO A 249 23.20 -0.14 14.49
N PHE A 250 24.12 0.66 15.03
CA PHE A 250 24.04 2.12 15.01
C PHE A 250 25.40 2.72 14.65
N THR A 251 25.40 3.97 14.22
CA THR A 251 26.62 4.80 14.10
C THR A 251 26.50 5.99 15.05
N LEU A 252 27.63 6.42 15.62
CA LEU A 252 27.72 7.62 16.46
C LEU A 252 28.69 8.59 15.80
N THR A 253 28.21 9.78 15.45
CA THR A 253 29.04 10.86 14.92
C THR A 253 28.83 12.13 15.75
N GLY A 254 29.84 12.53 16.52
CA GLY A 254 29.66 13.53 17.56
C GLY A 254 28.68 13.01 18.61
N ASP A 255 27.60 13.75 18.85
CA ASP A 255 26.53 13.37 19.77
C ASP A 255 25.29 12.79 19.05
N VAL A 256 25.36 12.53 17.74
CA VAL A 256 24.21 12.02 16.97
C VAL A 256 24.32 10.51 16.78
N VAL A 257 23.32 9.79 17.26
CA VAL A 257 23.13 8.35 17.02
C VAL A 257 22.26 8.16 15.79
N THR A 258 22.67 7.29 14.86
CA THR A 258 21.94 6.99 13.64
C THR A 258 21.66 5.49 13.49
N TRP A 259 20.41 5.15 13.17
CA TRP A 259 19.98 3.82 12.76
C TRP A 259 19.49 3.85 11.30
N HIS A 260 19.72 2.73 10.60
CA HIS A 260 19.36 2.58 9.20
C HIS A 260 18.60 1.28 8.95
N TRP A 261 17.52 1.37 8.18
CA TRP A 261 16.83 0.23 7.59
C TRP A 261 16.81 0.35 6.08
N ALA A 262 17.04 -0.78 5.39
CA ALA A 262 16.94 -0.82 3.93
C ALA A 262 15.51 -0.55 3.46
N SER A 263 14.52 -1.03 4.22
CA SER A 263 13.10 -0.76 4.01
C SER A 263 12.29 -0.92 5.29
N LEU A 264 11.13 -0.30 5.32
CA LEU A 264 10.06 -0.54 6.29
C LEU A 264 8.78 -0.86 5.51
N ALA A 265 8.19 -2.03 5.76
CA ALA A 265 7.02 -2.51 5.03
C ALA A 265 5.80 -1.58 5.20
N ALA A 266 4.81 -1.75 4.32
CA ALA A 266 3.54 -1.05 4.45
C ALA A 266 2.91 -1.31 5.84
N ASN A 267 2.41 -0.25 6.48
CA ASN A 267 1.80 -0.28 7.81
C ASN A 267 2.65 -0.95 8.91
N ALA A 268 3.97 -0.94 8.76
CA ALA A 268 4.88 -1.58 9.70
C ALA A 268 5.53 -0.55 10.64
N SER A 269 5.93 -1.02 11.82
CA SER A 269 6.70 -0.24 12.78
C SER A 269 8.04 -0.90 13.08
N ALA A 270 9.03 -0.07 13.42
CA ALA A 270 10.33 -0.50 13.93
C ALA A 270 10.66 0.29 15.20
N SER A 271 11.32 -0.37 16.16
CA SER A 271 11.69 0.26 17.42
C SER A 271 13.16 0.04 17.75
N VAL A 272 13.77 1.04 18.40
CA VAL A 272 15.13 0.99 18.92
C VAL A 272 15.16 1.60 20.33
N GLU A 273 16.19 1.23 21.09
CA GLU A 273 16.50 1.78 22.39
C GLU A 273 17.78 2.63 22.32
N LEU A 274 17.72 3.80 22.95
CA LEU A 274 18.86 4.67 23.25
C LEU A 274 19.03 4.73 24.76
N VAL A 275 20.15 4.27 25.28
CA VAL A 275 20.45 4.29 26.71
C VAL A 275 21.54 5.32 26.98
N VAL A 276 21.23 6.30 27.81
CA VAL A 276 22.16 7.36 28.23
C VAL A 276 22.30 7.39 29.75
N GLU A 277 23.33 8.06 30.24
CA GLU A 277 23.55 8.29 31.67
C GLU A 277 23.82 9.76 31.93
N VAL A 278 23.36 10.24 33.09
CA VAL A 278 23.59 11.60 33.57
C VAL A 278 24.18 11.56 34.99
N ALA A 279 25.40 12.07 35.16
CA ALA A 279 26.14 11.96 36.42
C ALA A 279 25.68 12.93 37.52
N THR A 280 25.07 14.07 37.15
CA THR A 280 24.69 15.13 38.10
C THR A 280 23.19 15.44 38.05
N PRO A 281 22.55 15.76 39.18
CA PRO A 281 21.13 16.10 39.19
C PRO A 281 20.81 17.31 38.30
N GLN A 282 19.89 17.13 37.36
CA GLN A 282 19.39 18.13 36.43
C GLN A 282 18.14 17.62 35.72
N THR A 283 17.41 18.49 35.03
CA THR A 283 16.40 18.04 34.05
C THR A 283 17.07 18.04 32.68
N ILE A 284 17.00 16.91 31.98
CA ILE A 284 17.44 16.81 30.59
C ILE A 284 16.23 16.73 29.65
N SER A 285 16.37 17.36 28.49
CA SER A 285 15.40 17.32 27.40
C SER A 285 16.00 16.58 26.23
N ASN A 286 15.32 15.55 25.74
CA ASN A 286 15.64 14.95 24.46
C ASN A 286 14.61 15.42 23.41
N SER A 287 15.00 16.42 22.63
CA SER A 287 14.13 17.09 21.65
C SER A 287 14.63 17.02 20.21
N ASP A 288 15.87 16.58 19.99
CA ASP A 288 16.51 16.60 18.68
C ASP A 288 16.62 15.19 18.12
N TYR A 289 15.47 14.70 17.63
CA TYR A 289 15.36 13.39 17.01
C TYR A 289 14.34 13.43 15.87
N GLY A 290 14.54 12.57 14.88
CA GLY A 290 13.67 12.53 13.71
C GLY A 290 13.99 11.38 12.77
N VAL A 291 13.07 11.15 11.84
CA VAL A 291 13.14 10.05 10.87
C VAL A 291 12.86 10.57 9.46
N GLN A 292 13.53 10.01 8.47
CA GLN A 292 13.29 10.25 7.05
C GLN A 292 13.42 8.95 6.25
N SER A 293 12.83 8.96 5.06
CA SER A 293 13.18 8.05 3.96
C SER A 293 13.48 8.87 2.70
N ASP A 294 13.80 8.21 1.59
CA ASP A 294 13.90 8.85 0.28
C ASP A 294 12.51 9.11 -0.37
N GLU A 295 11.45 8.50 0.14
CA GLU A 295 10.09 8.65 -0.38
C GLU A 295 9.14 9.42 0.56
N ALA A 296 9.50 9.59 1.84
CA ALA A 296 8.71 10.29 2.85
C ALA A 296 9.43 11.55 3.38
N PRO A 297 8.68 12.62 3.72
CA PRO A 297 9.28 13.81 4.31
C PRO A 297 9.93 13.51 5.67
N PHE A 298 10.93 14.33 6.05
CA PHE A 298 11.52 14.27 7.39
C PHE A 298 10.51 14.66 8.46
N VAL A 299 10.44 13.86 9.53
CA VAL A 299 9.47 13.98 10.63
C VAL A 299 10.22 13.99 11.95
N THR A 300 9.86 14.92 12.84
CA THR A 300 10.37 14.99 14.22
C THR A 300 9.26 14.74 15.23
N GLY A 301 9.63 14.39 16.47
CA GLY A 301 8.68 14.18 17.55
C GLY A 301 8.75 15.25 18.65
N ALA A 302 7.86 15.15 19.63
CA ALA A 302 7.85 16.03 20.79
C ALA A 302 9.01 15.74 21.76
N ALA A 303 9.49 16.76 22.48
CA ALA A 303 10.56 16.57 23.46
C ALA A 303 10.14 15.61 24.59
N VAL A 304 11.06 14.75 25.01
CA VAL A 304 10.90 13.89 26.20
C VAL A 304 11.80 14.44 27.31
N GLU A 305 11.17 14.84 28.42
CA GLU A 305 11.86 15.37 29.59
C GLU A 305 12.09 14.27 30.64
N THR A 306 13.29 14.23 31.20
CA THR A 306 13.64 13.32 32.31
C THR A 306 14.29 14.11 33.43
N VAL A 307 13.73 14.00 34.64
CA VAL A 307 14.29 14.61 35.85
C VAL A 307 15.30 13.67 36.49
N VAL A 308 16.56 14.10 36.55
CA VAL A 308 17.65 13.36 37.20
C VAL A 308 17.80 13.88 38.63
N MET A 309 17.49 13.04 39.61
CA MET A 309 17.49 13.36 41.03
C MET A 309 18.85 13.05 41.68
N ALA A 310 19.15 13.70 42.81
CA ALA A 310 20.28 13.32 43.63
C ALA A 310 20.07 11.93 44.21
N ALA A 311 21.12 11.10 44.23
CA ALA A 311 21.08 9.78 44.86
C ALA A 311 20.63 9.92 46.32
N GLU A 312 19.73 9.04 46.78
CA GLU A 312 19.26 9.07 48.17
C GLU A 312 20.42 8.79 49.13
N HIS A 313 20.73 9.77 49.99
CA HIS A 313 21.58 9.53 51.15
C HIS A 313 20.76 8.85 52.25
N THR A 314 20.84 7.53 52.36
CA THR A 314 20.32 6.81 53.54
C THR A 314 21.12 7.20 54.79
N LEU A 315 20.58 8.11 55.59
CA LEU A 315 21.06 8.41 56.94
C LEU A 315 20.67 7.26 57.89
N ALA A 316 21.57 6.32 58.13
CA ALA A 316 21.39 5.30 59.16
C ALA A 316 21.76 5.88 60.55
N VAL A 317 20.75 6.16 61.38
CA VAL A 317 20.96 6.53 62.79
C VAL A 317 21.14 5.27 63.63
N GLY A 318 22.39 4.93 63.96
CA GLY A 318 22.72 3.87 64.91
C GLY A 318 22.59 4.37 66.36
N LYS A 319 21.63 3.83 67.12
CA LYS A 319 21.50 4.14 68.56
C LYS A 319 22.39 3.21 69.38
N THR A 320 23.49 3.74 69.94
CA THR A 320 24.31 3.03 70.94
C THR A 320 23.76 3.28 72.34
N GLY A 321 22.91 2.37 72.84
CA GLY A 321 22.54 2.33 74.25
C GLY A 321 23.61 1.59 75.07
N PRO A 322 23.97 2.04 76.29
CA PRO A 322 24.96 1.35 77.11
C PRO A 322 24.42 0.00 77.60
N LYS A 323 25.24 -1.05 77.46
CA LYS A 323 24.98 -2.36 78.07
C LYS A 323 25.04 -2.21 79.60
N ARG A 324 23.94 -2.52 80.28
CA ARG A 324 23.93 -2.65 81.75
C ARG A 324 24.64 -3.95 82.14
N CYS A 325 25.51 -3.84 83.15
CA CYS A 325 26.27 -4.92 83.78
C CYS A 325 25.37 -6.00 84.40
#